data_AF-A0A661SA35-F1
#
_entry.id   AF-A0A661SA35-F1
#
_cell.length_a   1.000
_cell.length_b   1.000
_cell.length_c   1.000
_cell.angle_alpha   90.00
_cell.angle_beta   90.00
_cell.angle_gamma   90.00
#
_symmetry.space_group_name_H-M   'P 1'
#
loop_
_entity.id
_entity.type
_entity.pdbx_description
1 polymer ?
#
loop_
_entity_poly.entity_id
_entity_poly.type
_entity_poly.pdbx_seq_one_letter_code
_entity_poly.pdbx_strand_id
1 'polypeptide(L)'
;MRKTRSVAFDKPCICLGLLTLMMFFSFGCSSENEDYVSVREGRFLDSPVEGLAYICGGQTGVTDKNGTFFYEKGKDITFKIGNIVLGSVPTVLNLPPGEEAPEIITFSPRNLVPEAESNRDPQVTNILQFLQTLDEDYNPDNGIFLSESVRGEAEKYSAEVDFSLSPDEFEASIQPIIADLLNEERELVSRIRAQNHFMRTLIQAILDDAVKLHKVPGVALVAEVPCAGSECANGEMDGVDYEDGKFMWKLSSGYTDMENETPVTADTRFRIASLTKTFIAMATLKLVEEGKISLDDTVEKWLPGLIPQGADMTVRQVMNHSSGLFNFYHTPSPWFLDFLLRPYGNTWEQEELIEISVEHGLNFPSGMGWHYSNTNYVLLGMIIEEVTGDTWEDEIRERFIMPYGLNDTIIPETGEVYLEGEYAQVEDPDVPPYNTSDAVYAHGYVDLNGLTGGMYGDPGGVLINASDREPSALSSSGNMISTPENLFQWMKLIGEGSLFGEDSDFVNDNVDEELYFPMNPVVSCGPNVYKNYASNMLIVSGNFPGYDVGMVYSLDDRIPMAVCSNRTLSSGQIKDIVTFDAIDILGGGLSDI
;
A
#
# COMPACT_ATOMS: atom_id res chain seq x y z
N MET A 1 41.32 -61.08 -12.61
CA MET A 1 40.85 -62.47 -12.41
C MET A 1 40.27 -62.54 -11.00
N ARG A 2 39.15 -63.19 -10.63
CA ARG A 2 38.08 -64.01 -11.25
C ARG A 2 36.75 -63.54 -10.58
N LYS A 3 35.51 -63.79 -11.00
CA LYS A 3 34.85 -64.34 -12.22
C LYS A 3 33.37 -63.88 -12.11
N THR A 4 32.68 -63.61 -13.22
CA THR A 4 31.21 -63.39 -13.21
C THR A 4 30.43 -64.69 -13.37
N ARG A 5 29.28 -64.82 -12.69
CA ARG A 5 28.01 -65.40 -13.22
C ARG A 5 26.82 -65.27 -12.26
N SER A 6 25.63 -65.34 -12.85
CA SER A 6 24.27 -65.19 -12.31
C SER A 6 23.67 -66.42 -11.63
N VAL A 7 22.57 -66.27 -10.87
CA VAL A 7 21.22 -66.85 -11.13
C VAL A 7 20.20 -66.36 -10.06
N ALA A 8 18.90 -66.48 -10.37
CA ALA A 8 17.68 -66.15 -9.59
C ALA A 8 17.55 -66.93 -8.24
N PHE A 9 16.58 -66.74 -7.34
CA PHE A 9 15.15 -66.33 -7.40
C PHE A 9 14.76 -65.47 -6.14
N ASP A 10 13.52 -65.04 -5.83
CA ASP A 10 12.16 -65.33 -6.34
C ASP A 10 11.13 -64.20 -6.06
N LYS A 11 9.92 -64.27 -6.65
CA LYS A 11 8.67 -63.57 -6.23
C LYS A 11 7.40 -64.28 -6.77
N PRO A 12 6.39 -64.60 -5.94
CA PRO A 12 5.09 -65.07 -6.42
C PRO A 12 4.13 -63.92 -6.84
N CYS A 13 3.51 -64.09 -8.02
CA CYS A 13 2.06 -64.29 -8.26
C CYS A 13 1.00 -63.32 -7.63
N ILE A 14 -0.12 -62.96 -8.30
CA ILE A 14 -0.65 -63.33 -9.64
C ILE A 14 -1.65 -62.25 -10.16
N CYS A 15 -2.02 -62.36 -11.45
CA CYS A 15 -3.05 -61.66 -12.24
C CYS A 15 -4.44 -61.48 -11.53
N LEU A 16 -5.46 -60.73 -12.02
CA LEU A 16 -5.78 -60.01 -13.28
C LEU A 16 -6.94 -59.01 -12.94
N GLY A 17 -7.28 -57.91 -13.64
CA GLY A 17 -6.71 -57.22 -14.80
C GLY A 17 -7.74 -56.94 -15.92
N LEU A 18 -8.36 -55.74 -15.98
CA LEU A 18 -9.28 -55.32 -17.06
C LEU A 18 -9.13 -53.83 -17.40
N LEU A 19 -8.65 -53.51 -18.60
CA LEU A 19 -8.83 -52.20 -19.24
C LEU A 19 -10.13 -52.22 -20.06
N THR A 20 -10.73 -51.04 -20.24
CA THR A 20 -11.37 -50.68 -21.50
C THR A 20 -10.81 -49.34 -21.98
N LEU A 21 -10.61 -49.23 -23.29
CA LEU A 21 -9.90 -48.14 -23.95
C LEU A 21 -10.72 -47.67 -25.15
N MET A 22 -10.89 -46.35 -25.29
CA MET A 22 -11.29 -45.75 -26.57
C MET A 22 -10.59 -44.42 -26.77
N MET A 23 -10.05 -44.23 -27.97
CA MET A 23 -9.38 -43.01 -28.42
C MET A 23 -10.36 -42.11 -29.18
N PHE A 24 -10.06 -40.81 -29.15
CA PHE A 24 -10.33 -39.79 -30.16
C PHE A 24 -11.19 -40.20 -31.38
N PHE A 25 -12.31 -39.49 -31.54
CA PHE A 25 -12.58 -38.82 -32.82
C PHE A 25 -13.17 -37.43 -32.56
N SER A 26 -12.64 -36.42 -33.25
CA SER A 26 -13.04 -35.04 -33.07
C SER A 26 -14.35 -34.74 -33.81
N PHE A 27 -15.34 -34.22 -33.08
CA PHE A 27 -16.34 -33.32 -33.65
C PHE A 27 -16.42 -32.09 -32.75
N GLY A 28 -16.26 -30.91 -33.34
CA GLY A 28 -16.44 -29.67 -32.62
C GLY A 28 -17.93 -29.40 -32.44
N CYS A 29 -18.37 -29.32 -31.19
CA CYS A 29 -19.47 -28.44 -30.81
C CYS A 29 -18.83 -27.24 -30.11
N SER A 30 -18.67 -26.14 -30.84
CA SER A 30 -18.59 -24.82 -30.21
C SER A 30 -19.95 -24.56 -29.55
N SER A 31 -20.03 -24.72 -28.23
CA SER A 31 -21.21 -24.28 -27.47
C SER A 31 -21.18 -22.76 -27.26
N GLU A 32 -21.09 -22.03 -28.37
CA GLU A 32 -21.58 -20.65 -28.46
C GLU A 32 -23.11 -20.75 -28.30
N ASN A 33 -23.62 -20.68 -27.06
CA ASN A 33 -25.01 -20.38 -26.69
C ASN A 33 -25.20 -20.50 -25.16
N GLU A 34 -24.63 -19.58 -24.38
CA GLU A 34 -25.18 -19.18 -23.08
C GLU A 34 -25.36 -17.65 -22.98
N ASP A 35 -25.78 -17.03 -24.09
CA ASP A 35 -26.43 -15.70 -24.08
C ASP A 35 -27.84 -15.81 -23.46
N TYR A 36 -27.88 -16.19 -22.19
CA TYR A 36 -28.93 -15.67 -21.31
C TYR A 36 -28.51 -14.26 -20.89
N VAL A 37 -29.47 -13.33 -20.94
CA VAL A 37 -29.35 -12.01 -20.34
C VAL A 37 -29.27 -12.22 -18.82
N SER A 38 -28.06 -12.45 -18.34
CA SER A 38 -27.74 -12.65 -16.94
C SER A 38 -27.75 -11.29 -16.27
N VAL A 39 -28.80 -11.05 -15.49
CA VAL A 39 -28.89 -9.89 -14.61
C VAL A 39 -27.78 -10.01 -13.58
N ARG A 40 -26.91 -9.00 -13.52
CA ARG A 40 -25.74 -8.95 -12.64
C ARG A 40 -25.92 -7.87 -11.57
N GLU A 41 -25.25 -8.07 -10.44
CA GLU A 41 -25.21 -7.13 -9.33
C GLU A 41 -24.07 -6.11 -9.51
N GLY A 42 -24.35 -4.85 -9.19
CA GLY A 42 -23.37 -3.77 -9.12
C GLY A 42 -23.65 -2.84 -7.93
N ARG A 43 -22.72 -1.96 -7.59
CA ARG A 43 -22.86 -0.96 -6.51
C ARG A 43 -22.57 0.44 -7.01
N PHE A 44 -23.41 1.39 -6.62
CA PHE A 44 -23.17 2.81 -6.84
C PHE A 44 -22.62 3.46 -5.56
N LEU A 45 -21.42 4.03 -5.65
CA LEU A 45 -20.70 4.66 -4.54
C LEU A 45 -20.38 6.13 -4.85
N ASP A 46 -20.94 7.01 -4.03
CA ASP A 46 -20.15 8.07 -3.41
C ASP A 46 -19.71 7.47 -2.06
N SER A 47 -20.58 7.58 -1.05
CA SER A 47 -20.89 6.46 -0.16
C SER A 47 -22.05 5.62 -0.73
N PRO A 48 -22.49 4.52 -0.11
CA PRO A 48 -23.63 3.74 -0.60
C PRO A 48 -24.90 4.59 -0.76
N VAL A 49 -25.30 4.87 -2.00
CA VAL A 49 -26.47 5.71 -2.29
C VAL A 49 -27.72 4.84 -2.35
N GLU A 50 -28.62 4.97 -1.38
CA GLU A 50 -29.95 4.35 -1.39
C GLU A 50 -30.97 5.23 -2.12
N GLY A 51 -31.94 4.61 -2.78
CA GLY A 51 -33.05 5.32 -3.42
C GLY A 51 -32.77 5.78 -4.86
N LEU A 52 -31.51 5.83 -5.29
CA LEU A 52 -31.11 6.24 -6.64
C LEU A 52 -31.75 5.33 -7.70
N ALA A 53 -32.53 5.90 -8.61
CA ALA A 53 -33.23 5.13 -9.63
C ALA A 53 -32.29 4.85 -10.82
N TYR A 54 -32.37 3.64 -11.37
CA TYR A 54 -31.55 3.23 -12.51
C TYR A 54 -32.37 2.59 -13.63
N ILE A 55 -31.85 2.70 -14.86
CA ILE A 55 -32.40 2.09 -16.07
C ILE A 55 -31.28 1.39 -16.83
N CYS A 56 -31.40 0.09 -17.08
CA CYS A 56 -30.42 -0.70 -17.85
C CYS A 56 -31.12 -1.77 -18.69
N GLY A 57 -30.83 -1.85 -19.99
CA GLY A 57 -31.34 -2.90 -20.90
C GLY A 57 -32.86 -2.92 -21.18
N GLY A 58 -33.66 -2.18 -20.41
CA GLY A 58 -35.12 -2.26 -20.36
C GLY A 58 -35.65 -2.61 -18.96
N GLN A 59 -34.77 -2.96 -18.03
CA GLN A 59 -35.04 -3.06 -16.61
C GLN A 59 -34.96 -1.67 -15.96
N THR A 60 -35.76 -1.47 -14.91
CA THR A 60 -35.78 -0.25 -14.10
C THR A 60 -35.80 -0.63 -12.64
N GLY A 61 -34.97 0.00 -11.82
CA GLY A 61 -34.90 -0.27 -10.39
C GLY A 61 -34.51 0.95 -9.57
N VAL A 62 -34.26 0.69 -8.30
CA VAL A 62 -33.88 1.64 -7.25
C VAL A 62 -32.77 0.96 -6.44
N THR A 63 -31.71 1.69 -6.09
CA THR A 63 -30.63 1.16 -5.25
C THR A 63 -31.10 0.93 -3.82
N ASP A 64 -30.58 -0.13 -3.19
CA ASP A 64 -30.78 -0.39 -1.76
C ASP A 64 -29.74 0.35 -0.89
N LYS A 65 -29.84 0.17 0.43
CA LYS A 65 -28.91 0.69 1.45
C LYS A 65 -27.42 0.36 1.28
N ASN A 66 -27.06 -0.53 0.34
CA ASN A 66 -25.67 -0.88 0.03
C ASN A 66 -25.25 -0.33 -1.36
N GLY A 67 -26.04 0.58 -1.94
CA GLY A 67 -25.86 1.10 -3.29
C GLY A 67 -26.23 0.10 -4.40
N THR A 68 -26.88 -1.02 -4.06
CA THR A 68 -26.96 -2.19 -4.95
C THR A 68 -27.91 -1.96 -6.12
N PHE A 69 -27.42 -2.10 -7.35
CA PHE A 69 -28.22 -2.07 -8.57
C PHE A 69 -28.10 -3.37 -9.37
N PHE A 70 -29.03 -3.57 -10.30
CA PHE A 70 -29.05 -4.69 -11.22
C PHE A 70 -28.92 -4.24 -12.68
N TYR A 71 -28.08 -4.92 -13.46
CA TYR A 71 -27.76 -4.52 -14.82
C TYR A 71 -27.70 -5.70 -15.81
N GLU A 72 -27.83 -5.37 -17.10
CA GLU A 72 -27.58 -6.28 -18.22
C GLU A 72 -26.19 -6.00 -18.79
N LYS A 73 -25.32 -7.01 -18.86
CA LYS A 73 -23.97 -6.88 -19.44
C LYS A 73 -24.07 -6.47 -20.92
N GLY A 74 -23.28 -5.47 -21.33
CA GLY A 74 -23.29 -4.98 -22.71
C GLY A 74 -24.40 -3.97 -23.02
N LYS A 75 -24.91 -3.28 -21.99
CA LYS A 75 -25.87 -2.17 -22.08
C LYS A 75 -25.32 -0.96 -21.33
N ASP A 76 -25.81 0.22 -21.66
CA ASP A 76 -25.59 1.38 -20.82
C ASP A 76 -26.58 1.35 -19.65
N ILE A 77 -26.12 1.71 -18.45
CA ILE A 77 -26.97 1.99 -17.29
C ILE A 77 -27.02 3.50 -17.07
N THR A 78 -28.22 4.03 -16.87
CA THR A 78 -28.47 5.45 -16.58
C THR A 78 -28.96 5.60 -15.15
N PHE A 79 -28.34 6.49 -14.38
CA PHE A 79 -28.72 6.79 -12.99
C PHE A 79 -29.43 8.14 -12.89
N LYS A 80 -30.48 8.22 -12.06
CA LYS A 80 -31.34 9.41 -11.94
C LYS A 80 -32.04 9.51 -10.58
N ILE A 81 -32.40 10.73 -10.20
CA ILE A 81 -33.26 11.05 -9.04
C ILE A 81 -34.57 11.61 -9.60
N GLY A 82 -35.70 10.92 -9.40
CA GLY A 82 -36.97 11.30 -10.06
C GLY A 82 -36.81 11.30 -11.58
N ASN A 83 -36.79 12.49 -12.21
CA ASN A 83 -36.43 12.67 -13.63
C ASN A 83 -35.11 13.44 -13.87
N ILE A 84 -34.39 13.83 -12.82
CA ILE A 84 -33.05 14.43 -12.89
C ILE A 84 -32.03 13.34 -13.22
N VAL A 85 -31.48 13.33 -14.43
CA VAL A 85 -30.47 12.35 -14.85
C VAL A 85 -29.09 12.81 -14.38
N LEU A 86 -28.37 11.95 -13.66
CA LEU A 86 -26.99 12.22 -13.22
C LEU A 86 -25.98 11.86 -14.33
N GLY A 87 -26.24 10.79 -15.07
CA GLY A 87 -25.46 10.37 -16.23
C GLY A 87 -25.70 8.92 -16.64
N SER A 88 -24.94 8.45 -17.63
CA SER A 88 -25.02 7.10 -18.20
C SER A 88 -23.62 6.51 -18.39
N VAL A 89 -23.45 5.22 -18.07
CA VAL A 89 -22.16 4.52 -18.13
C VAL A 89 -22.32 3.12 -18.77
N PRO A 90 -21.41 2.67 -19.64
CA PRO A 90 -21.46 1.34 -20.23
C PRO A 90 -21.14 0.23 -19.21
N THR A 91 -21.89 -0.87 -19.21
CA THR A 91 -21.62 -2.05 -18.37
C THR A 91 -20.55 -2.99 -18.94
N VAL A 92 -19.70 -2.47 -19.82
CA VAL A 92 -18.52 -3.14 -20.36
C VAL A 92 -17.30 -2.39 -19.87
N LEU A 93 -16.55 -3.03 -18.97
CA LEU A 93 -15.29 -2.49 -18.48
C LEU A 93 -14.19 -2.65 -19.55
N ASN A 94 -13.41 -1.59 -19.76
CA ASN A 94 -12.20 -1.61 -20.58
C ASN A 94 -11.03 -2.07 -19.70
N LEU A 95 -10.89 -3.38 -19.52
CA LEU A 95 -9.86 -3.98 -18.65
C LEU A 95 -8.54 -4.23 -19.40
N PRO A 96 -7.39 -4.11 -18.73
CA PRO A 96 -6.09 -4.50 -19.27
C PRO A 96 -6.01 -5.95 -19.78
N PRO A 97 -5.10 -6.27 -20.74
CA PRO A 97 -5.03 -7.59 -21.36
C PRO A 97 -4.56 -8.72 -20.42
N GLY A 98 -5.50 -9.33 -19.70
CA GLY A 98 -5.27 -10.46 -18.81
C GLY A 98 -6.16 -10.48 -17.58
N GLU A 99 -6.82 -9.37 -17.27
CA GLU A 99 -7.74 -9.25 -16.14
C GLU A 99 -9.11 -9.86 -16.43
N GLU A 100 -9.73 -10.42 -15.39
CA GLU A 100 -11.13 -10.82 -15.40
C GLU A 100 -11.99 -9.71 -14.78
N ALA A 101 -13.21 -9.52 -15.30
CA ALA A 101 -14.12 -8.51 -14.75
C ALA A 101 -14.58 -8.92 -13.34
N PRO A 102 -14.63 -7.98 -12.37
CA PRO A 102 -15.00 -8.27 -10.99
C PRO A 102 -16.41 -8.86 -10.89
N GLU A 103 -16.63 -9.66 -9.83
CA GLU A 103 -17.91 -10.35 -9.58
C GLU A 103 -19.07 -9.35 -9.43
N ILE A 104 -18.81 -8.22 -8.77
CA ILE A 104 -19.70 -7.07 -8.63
C ILE A 104 -19.01 -5.88 -9.32
N ILE A 105 -19.73 -5.15 -10.17
CA ILE A 105 -19.22 -3.91 -10.79
C ILE A 105 -19.49 -2.72 -9.87
N THR A 106 -18.47 -1.91 -9.60
CA THR A 106 -18.62 -0.64 -8.88
C THR A 106 -18.70 0.50 -9.88
N PHE A 107 -19.67 1.39 -9.69
CA PHE A 107 -19.74 2.68 -10.36
C PHE A 107 -19.83 3.81 -9.34
N SER A 108 -19.43 5.00 -9.77
CA SER A 108 -19.40 6.22 -8.97
C SER A 108 -19.78 7.43 -9.83
N PRO A 109 -20.02 8.61 -9.23
CA PRO A 109 -20.19 9.86 -9.98
C PRO A 109 -19.08 10.14 -11.01
N ARG A 110 -17.83 9.74 -10.73
CA ARG A 110 -16.71 9.80 -11.70
C ARG A 110 -16.96 8.99 -12.97
N ASN A 111 -17.63 7.84 -12.87
CA ASN A 111 -17.94 7.00 -14.03
C ASN A 111 -19.14 7.51 -14.85
N LEU A 112 -19.95 8.42 -14.29
CA LEU A 112 -21.07 9.07 -15.00
C LEU A 112 -20.62 10.19 -15.94
N VAL A 113 -19.35 10.60 -15.87
CA VAL A 113 -18.72 11.63 -16.70
C VAL A 113 -17.56 11.01 -17.49
N PRO A 114 -17.80 10.44 -18.69
CA PRO A 114 -16.76 9.69 -19.43
C PRO A 114 -15.57 10.56 -19.86
N GLU A 115 -15.80 11.85 -20.12
CA GLU A 115 -14.79 12.82 -20.58
C GLU A 115 -13.99 13.44 -19.42
N ALA A 116 -14.36 13.18 -18.15
CA ALA A 116 -13.58 13.64 -17.01
C ALA A 116 -12.22 12.95 -16.98
N GLU A 117 -11.17 13.68 -16.61
CA GLU A 117 -9.82 13.13 -16.49
C GLU A 117 -9.51 12.64 -15.06
N SER A 118 -10.09 13.25 -14.01
CA SER A 118 -9.86 12.89 -12.60
C SER A 118 -11.13 12.91 -11.73
N ASN A 119 -11.01 12.47 -10.48
CA ASN A 119 -12.09 12.57 -9.47
C ASN A 119 -12.46 14.01 -9.08
N ARG A 120 -11.61 15.00 -9.41
CA ARG A 120 -11.83 16.43 -9.11
C ARG A 120 -12.40 17.23 -10.28
N ASP A 121 -12.88 16.54 -11.32
CA ASP A 121 -13.55 17.16 -12.46
C ASP A 121 -14.76 18.02 -12.01
N PRO A 122 -15.02 19.20 -12.61
CA PRO A 122 -16.13 20.06 -12.20
C PRO A 122 -17.52 19.42 -12.30
N GLN A 123 -17.79 18.64 -13.34
CA GLN A 123 -19.10 17.99 -13.51
C GLN A 123 -19.27 16.83 -12.51
N VAL A 124 -18.20 16.07 -12.24
CA VAL A 124 -18.18 15.07 -11.16
C VAL A 124 -18.45 15.75 -9.81
N THR A 125 -17.80 16.88 -9.54
CA THR A 125 -17.95 17.67 -8.31
C THR A 125 -19.40 18.15 -8.12
N ASN A 126 -20.03 18.69 -9.17
CA ASN A 126 -21.42 19.13 -9.13
C ASN A 126 -22.39 17.98 -8.80
N ILE A 127 -22.15 16.76 -9.31
CA ILE A 127 -22.95 15.58 -8.99
C ILE A 127 -22.76 15.16 -7.51
N LEU A 128 -21.53 15.20 -7.00
CA LEU A 128 -21.21 14.87 -5.60
C LEU A 128 -21.89 15.85 -4.62
N GLN A 129 -21.71 17.16 -4.84
CA GLN A 129 -22.34 18.19 -4.02
C GLN A 129 -23.86 18.01 -3.98
N PHE A 130 -24.49 17.70 -5.12
CA PHE A 130 -25.93 17.49 -5.20
C PHE A 130 -26.40 16.22 -4.46
N LEU A 131 -25.71 15.09 -4.64
CA LEU A 131 -26.03 13.83 -3.96
C LEU A 131 -25.94 13.97 -2.44
N GLN A 132 -24.82 14.50 -1.93
CA GLN A 132 -24.58 14.66 -0.50
C GLN A 132 -25.50 15.72 0.14
N THR A 133 -25.97 16.72 -0.61
CA THR A 133 -26.94 17.70 -0.09
C THR A 133 -28.34 17.09 0.07
N LEU A 134 -28.72 16.14 -0.81
CA LEU A 134 -30.04 15.51 -0.81
C LEU A 134 -30.19 14.31 0.15
N ASP A 135 -29.11 13.93 0.83
CA ASP A 135 -29.10 12.92 1.89
C ASP A 135 -30.04 13.30 3.05
N GLU A 136 -30.85 12.38 3.58
CA GLU A 136 -31.93 12.72 4.51
C GLU A 136 -31.44 13.34 5.83
N ASP A 137 -30.33 12.86 6.40
CA ASP A 137 -29.72 13.40 7.63
C ASP A 137 -28.49 14.30 7.42
N TYR A 138 -28.09 14.55 6.16
CA TYR A 138 -26.99 15.44 5.75
C TYR A 138 -25.59 14.99 6.21
N ASN A 139 -25.41 13.67 6.39
CA ASN A 139 -24.23 13.03 6.94
C ASN A 139 -23.82 11.81 6.07
N PRO A 140 -23.25 12.04 4.87
CA PRO A 140 -23.04 10.99 3.86
C PRO A 140 -22.06 9.87 4.31
N ASP A 141 -21.28 10.10 5.37
CA ASP A 141 -20.44 9.11 6.07
C ASP A 141 -21.20 7.83 6.49
N ASN A 142 -22.53 7.91 6.66
CA ASN A 142 -23.36 6.75 7.02
C ASN A 142 -24.06 6.06 5.82
N GLY A 143 -23.79 6.52 4.60
CA GLY A 143 -24.57 6.26 3.38
C GLY A 143 -25.35 7.51 2.97
N ILE A 144 -25.90 7.54 1.75
CA ILE A 144 -26.73 8.65 1.26
C ILE A 144 -28.15 8.13 1.02
N PHE A 145 -29.12 8.58 1.82
CA PHE A 145 -30.52 8.12 1.72
C PHE A 145 -31.41 9.11 0.96
N LEU A 146 -31.72 8.80 -0.30
CA LEU A 146 -32.64 9.59 -1.11
C LEU A 146 -34.10 9.20 -0.82
N SER A 147 -34.76 9.95 0.05
CA SER A 147 -36.13 9.64 0.52
C SER A 147 -37.17 9.57 -0.61
N GLU A 148 -38.30 8.89 -0.36
CA GLU A 148 -39.43 8.86 -1.34
C GLU A 148 -39.98 10.26 -1.65
N SER A 149 -39.88 11.21 -0.72
CA SER A 149 -40.33 12.59 -0.94
C SER A 149 -39.44 13.32 -1.94
N VAL A 150 -38.12 13.32 -1.72
CA VAL A 150 -37.14 13.93 -2.62
C VAL A 150 -37.26 13.36 -4.03
N ARG A 151 -37.40 12.03 -4.14
CA ARG A 151 -37.48 11.35 -5.43
C ARG A 151 -38.79 11.59 -6.18
N GLY A 152 -39.91 11.73 -5.46
CA GLY A 152 -41.19 12.13 -6.03
C GLY A 152 -41.21 13.58 -6.50
N GLU A 153 -40.59 14.48 -5.74
CA GLU A 153 -40.48 15.90 -6.09
C GLU A 153 -39.56 16.10 -7.30
N ALA A 154 -38.45 15.36 -7.36
CA ALA A 154 -37.54 15.32 -8.50
C ALA A 154 -38.17 14.79 -9.81
N GLU A 155 -39.40 14.23 -9.81
CA GLU A 155 -40.12 13.94 -11.06
C GLU A 155 -40.51 15.22 -11.83
N LYS A 156 -40.65 16.36 -11.14
CA LYS A 156 -40.95 17.67 -11.76
C LYS A 156 -39.77 18.20 -12.58
N TYR A 157 -38.55 17.87 -12.16
CA TYR A 157 -37.30 18.39 -12.71
C TYR A 157 -36.70 17.40 -13.69
N SER A 158 -36.75 17.73 -14.99
CA SER A 158 -36.26 16.86 -16.09
C SER A 158 -35.38 17.57 -17.13
N ALA A 159 -35.20 18.89 -17.00
CA ALA A 159 -34.44 19.71 -17.95
C ALA A 159 -33.84 20.99 -17.34
N GLU A 160 -33.82 21.12 -16.00
CA GLU A 160 -33.42 22.36 -15.31
C GLU A 160 -32.14 22.22 -14.46
N VAL A 161 -31.66 20.99 -14.24
CA VAL A 161 -30.37 20.72 -13.59
C VAL A 161 -29.34 20.38 -14.66
N ASP A 162 -28.31 21.21 -14.77
CA ASP A 162 -27.18 21.03 -15.68
C ASP A 162 -25.88 20.89 -14.88
N PHE A 163 -25.42 19.65 -14.69
CA PHE A 163 -24.18 19.37 -13.98
C PHE A 163 -22.92 19.82 -14.75
N SER A 164 -23.01 20.19 -16.03
CA SER A 164 -21.86 20.62 -16.84
C SER A 164 -21.51 22.11 -16.70
N LEU A 165 -22.29 22.87 -15.92
CA LEU A 165 -21.98 24.25 -15.54
C LEU A 165 -20.68 24.35 -14.72
N SER A 166 -20.04 25.53 -14.73
CA SER A 166 -18.95 25.76 -13.76
C SER A 166 -19.50 25.73 -12.32
N PRO A 167 -18.73 25.33 -11.30
CA PRO A 167 -19.29 25.12 -9.96
C PRO A 167 -19.95 26.36 -9.34
N ASP A 168 -19.46 27.57 -9.63
CA ASP A 168 -20.09 28.84 -9.22
C ASP A 168 -21.48 29.04 -9.88
N GLU A 169 -21.64 28.65 -11.15
CA GLU A 169 -22.90 28.74 -11.90
C GLU A 169 -23.85 27.62 -11.49
N PHE A 170 -23.33 26.42 -11.24
CA PHE A 170 -24.10 25.28 -10.75
C PHE A 170 -24.72 25.60 -9.39
N GLU A 171 -23.92 26.04 -8.41
CA GLU A 171 -24.34 26.45 -7.07
C GLU A 171 -25.46 27.49 -7.10
N ALA A 172 -25.29 28.56 -7.90
CA ALA A 172 -26.29 29.60 -8.08
C ALA A 172 -27.58 29.11 -8.78
N SER A 173 -27.50 28.04 -9.58
CA SER A 173 -28.66 27.46 -10.28
C SER A 173 -29.43 26.41 -9.46
N ILE A 174 -28.72 25.63 -8.63
CA ILE A 174 -29.26 24.44 -7.97
C ILE A 174 -29.87 24.75 -6.60
N GLN A 175 -29.40 25.80 -5.91
CA GLN A 175 -29.86 26.18 -4.57
C GLN A 175 -31.40 26.36 -4.44
N PRO A 176 -32.13 26.96 -5.42
CA PRO A 176 -33.60 27.04 -5.36
C PRO A 176 -34.30 25.69 -5.59
N ILE A 177 -33.66 24.77 -6.31
CA ILE A 177 -34.20 23.43 -6.60
C ILE A 177 -34.05 22.54 -5.36
N ILE A 178 -32.90 22.59 -4.69
CA ILE A 178 -32.66 21.90 -3.40
C ILE A 178 -33.72 22.27 -2.36
N ALA A 179 -34.07 23.55 -2.27
CA ALA A 179 -35.10 24.03 -1.35
C ALA A 179 -36.51 23.49 -1.63
N ASP A 180 -36.87 23.25 -2.90
CA ASP A 180 -38.15 22.63 -3.29
C ASP A 180 -38.12 21.10 -3.05
N LEU A 181 -37.03 20.44 -3.47
CA LEU A 181 -36.83 18.98 -3.32
C LEU A 181 -36.88 18.51 -1.86
N LEU A 182 -36.29 19.28 -0.94
CA LEU A 182 -36.25 18.97 0.49
C LEU A 182 -37.40 19.63 1.27
N ASN A 183 -38.07 20.65 0.71
CA ASN A 183 -39.03 21.51 1.40
C ASN A 183 -38.42 22.20 2.66
N GLU A 184 -37.12 22.47 2.64
CA GLU A 184 -36.38 23.24 3.66
C GLU A 184 -35.23 24.05 3.04
N GLU A 185 -34.83 25.14 3.70
CA GLU A 185 -33.66 25.94 3.31
C GLU A 185 -32.38 25.22 3.77
N ARG A 186 -31.74 24.46 2.87
CA ARG A 186 -30.48 23.74 3.09
C ARG A 186 -29.43 24.21 2.09
N GLU A 187 -28.28 24.68 2.55
CA GLU A 187 -27.17 25.11 1.70
C GLU A 187 -26.53 23.90 0.98
N LEU A 188 -26.04 24.11 -0.25
CA LEU A 188 -25.28 23.10 -1.00
C LEU A 188 -23.98 22.72 -0.26
N VAL A 189 -23.70 21.42 -0.14
CA VAL A 189 -22.42 20.90 0.36
C VAL A 189 -21.26 21.55 -0.41
N SER A 190 -20.22 22.03 0.28
CA SER A 190 -19.08 22.69 -0.37
C SER A 190 -18.30 21.73 -1.27
N ARG A 191 -17.64 22.29 -2.29
CA ARG A 191 -16.87 21.51 -3.30
C ARG A 191 -15.82 20.64 -2.63
N ILE A 192 -15.14 21.19 -1.62
CA ILE A 192 -14.08 20.49 -0.90
C ILE A 192 -14.65 19.40 0.04
N ARG A 193 -15.75 19.64 0.76
CA ARG A 193 -16.43 18.60 1.56
C ARG A 193 -16.89 17.45 0.66
N ALA A 194 -17.49 17.78 -0.48
CA ALA A 194 -17.98 16.81 -1.46
C ALA A 194 -16.86 15.93 -2.06
N GLN A 195 -15.79 16.55 -2.56
CA GLN A 195 -14.65 15.82 -3.12
C GLN A 195 -13.91 14.99 -2.06
N ASN A 196 -13.75 15.50 -0.84
CA ASN A 196 -12.97 14.81 0.20
C ASN A 196 -13.73 13.62 0.79
N HIS A 197 -15.04 13.73 0.99
CA HIS A 197 -15.88 12.57 1.30
C HIS A 197 -15.73 11.48 0.23
N PHE A 198 -15.90 11.86 -1.04
CA PHE A 198 -15.87 10.92 -2.17
C PHE A 198 -14.54 10.16 -2.27
N MET A 199 -13.41 10.88 -2.30
CA MET A 199 -12.09 10.27 -2.39
C MET A 199 -11.80 9.38 -1.17
N ARG A 200 -12.19 9.81 0.04
CA ARG A 200 -12.07 9.01 1.27
C ARG A 200 -12.84 7.69 1.16
N THR A 201 -14.07 7.70 0.63
CA THR A 201 -14.85 6.47 0.50
C THR A 201 -14.34 5.54 -0.60
N LEU A 202 -13.82 6.07 -1.72
CA LEU A 202 -13.14 5.25 -2.74
C LEU A 202 -11.91 4.55 -2.15
N ILE A 203 -11.08 5.26 -1.38
CA ILE A 203 -9.89 4.67 -0.72
C ILE A 203 -10.31 3.66 0.35
N GLN A 204 -11.33 3.95 1.17
CA GLN A 204 -11.86 2.98 2.14
C GLN A 204 -12.37 1.71 1.45
N ALA A 205 -13.00 1.80 0.28
CA ALA A 205 -13.44 0.64 -0.48
C ALA A 205 -12.27 -0.27 -0.91
N ILE A 206 -11.12 0.32 -1.29
CA ILE A 206 -9.90 -0.42 -1.62
C ILE A 206 -9.32 -1.14 -0.39
N LEU A 207 -9.25 -0.48 0.77
CA LEU A 207 -8.82 -1.15 2.03
C LEU A 207 -9.76 -2.30 2.41
N ASP A 208 -11.06 -2.08 2.25
CA ASP A 208 -12.10 -3.09 2.48
C ASP A 208 -11.98 -4.29 1.52
N ASP A 209 -11.63 -4.07 0.25
CA ASP A 209 -11.45 -5.14 -0.73
C ASP A 209 -10.06 -5.81 -0.62
N ALA A 210 -9.03 -5.15 -0.10
CA ALA A 210 -7.80 -5.81 0.37
C ALA A 210 -8.11 -6.85 1.47
N VAL A 211 -9.00 -6.51 2.42
CA VAL A 211 -9.47 -7.47 3.44
C VAL A 211 -10.37 -8.56 2.82
N LYS A 212 -11.35 -8.18 1.98
CA LYS A 212 -12.37 -9.12 1.47
C LYS A 212 -11.89 -10.02 0.34
N LEU A 213 -11.15 -9.50 -0.63
CA LEU A 213 -10.70 -10.21 -1.83
C LEU A 213 -9.32 -10.82 -1.59
N HIS A 214 -8.34 -10.00 -1.21
CA HIS A 214 -6.95 -10.43 -1.01
C HIS A 214 -6.71 -11.14 0.33
N LYS A 215 -7.73 -11.21 1.20
CA LYS A 215 -7.69 -11.88 2.51
C LYS A 215 -6.57 -11.36 3.40
N VAL A 216 -6.36 -10.04 3.39
CA VAL A 216 -5.57 -9.33 4.39
C VAL A 216 -6.34 -9.35 5.72
N PRO A 217 -5.73 -9.74 6.85
CA PRO A 217 -6.39 -9.72 8.16
C PRO A 217 -6.76 -8.31 8.60
N GLY A 218 -5.85 -7.35 8.40
CA GLY A 218 -6.09 -5.93 8.56
C GLY A 218 -5.05 -5.03 7.88
N VAL A 219 -5.48 -3.82 7.51
CA VAL A 219 -4.71 -2.82 6.78
C VAL A 219 -5.01 -1.42 7.31
N ALA A 220 -4.01 -0.54 7.30
CA ALA A 220 -4.16 0.89 7.54
C ALA A 220 -3.41 1.71 6.51
N LEU A 221 -3.95 2.90 6.21
CA LEU A 221 -3.41 3.90 5.31
C LEU A 221 -3.46 5.26 6.01
N VAL A 222 -2.37 6.03 5.90
CA VAL A 222 -2.31 7.44 6.30
C VAL A 222 -1.83 8.26 5.11
N ALA A 223 -2.58 9.31 4.75
CA ALA A 223 -2.25 10.21 3.65
C ALA A 223 -2.60 11.67 3.97
N GLU A 224 -1.85 12.62 3.41
CA GLU A 224 -2.21 14.04 3.48
C GLU A 224 -3.28 14.36 2.42
N VAL A 225 -4.31 15.10 2.83
CA VAL A 225 -5.42 15.50 1.96
C VAL A 225 -5.09 16.86 1.34
N PRO A 226 -4.87 16.95 0.02
CA PRO A 226 -4.52 18.20 -0.64
C PRO A 226 -5.71 19.18 -0.60
N CYS A 227 -5.58 20.25 0.19
CA CYS A 227 -6.57 21.32 0.26
C CYS A 227 -5.96 22.67 -0.11
N ALA A 228 -6.57 23.37 -1.07
CA ALA A 228 -6.19 24.73 -1.44
C ALA A 228 -7.43 25.64 -1.52
N GLY A 229 -7.36 26.81 -0.87
CA GLY A 229 -8.42 27.82 -0.89
C GLY A 229 -8.83 28.33 0.49
N SER A 230 -9.77 29.27 0.53
CA SER A 230 -10.29 29.84 1.78
C SER A 230 -11.19 28.89 2.56
N GLU A 231 -11.79 27.89 1.91
CA GLU A 231 -12.60 26.85 2.56
C GLU A 231 -11.75 25.99 3.52
N CYS A 232 -10.52 25.66 3.15
CA CYS A 232 -9.56 24.93 4.00
C CYS A 232 -9.26 25.66 5.31
N ALA A 233 -9.25 27.00 5.29
CA ALA A 233 -8.79 27.83 6.41
C ALA A 233 -9.73 27.85 7.61
N ASN A 234 -10.93 27.28 7.50
CA ASN A 234 -11.90 27.20 8.58
C ASN A 234 -11.77 25.91 9.42
N GLY A 235 -11.02 24.90 8.96
CA GLY A 235 -10.84 23.63 9.68
C GLY A 235 -12.02 22.65 9.64
N GLU A 236 -13.16 23.04 9.05
CA GLU A 236 -14.39 22.23 9.03
C GLU A 236 -14.42 21.27 7.83
N MET A 237 -13.95 20.04 8.05
CA MET A 237 -14.17 18.88 7.17
C MET A 237 -14.64 17.70 8.00
N ASP A 238 -15.72 17.03 7.56
CA ASP A 238 -16.18 15.81 8.23
C ASP A 238 -15.27 14.63 7.90
N GLY A 239 -14.96 13.82 8.91
CA GLY A 239 -14.23 12.56 8.72
C GLY A 239 -12.74 12.70 8.35
N VAL A 240 -12.14 13.88 8.56
CA VAL A 240 -10.73 14.15 8.25
C VAL A 240 -10.06 14.79 9.48
N ASP A 241 -8.94 14.23 9.93
CA ASP A 241 -8.19 14.80 11.06
C ASP A 241 -7.47 16.08 10.62
N TYR A 242 -7.35 17.07 11.51
CA TYR A 242 -6.72 18.36 11.20
C TYR A 242 -5.58 18.66 12.19
N GLU A 243 -4.35 18.50 11.70
CA GLU A 243 -3.12 18.58 12.49
C GLU A 243 -2.12 19.51 11.79
N ASP A 244 -1.48 20.42 12.54
CA ASP A 244 -0.52 21.42 12.06
C ASP A 244 -0.91 22.17 10.77
N GLY A 245 -2.21 22.44 10.61
CA GLY A 245 -2.75 23.19 9.48
C GLY A 245 -2.99 22.37 8.21
N LYS A 246 -2.86 21.04 8.30
CA LYS A 246 -3.05 20.09 7.20
C LYS A 246 -4.15 19.09 7.56
N PHE A 247 -4.80 18.58 6.53
CA PHE A 247 -5.86 17.60 6.63
C PHE A 247 -5.31 16.20 6.38
N MET A 248 -5.73 15.22 7.18
CA MET A 248 -5.17 13.88 7.25
C MET A 248 -6.27 12.82 7.15
N TRP A 249 -6.12 11.88 6.21
CA TRP A 249 -6.94 10.66 6.20
C TRP A 249 -6.21 9.57 6.95
N LYS A 250 -6.78 9.15 8.09
CA LYS A 250 -6.40 7.96 8.86
C LYS A 250 -7.46 6.88 8.60
N LEU A 251 -7.17 5.96 7.68
CA LEU A 251 -8.12 4.93 7.20
C LEU A 251 -7.62 3.53 7.53
N SER A 252 -8.55 2.62 7.82
CA SER A 252 -8.22 1.22 8.11
C SER A 252 -9.37 0.27 7.78
N SER A 253 -9.05 -1.01 7.62
CA SER A 253 -10.04 -2.09 7.56
C SER A 253 -9.48 -3.37 8.17
N GLY A 254 -10.34 -4.23 8.72
CA GLY A 254 -9.94 -5.47 9.38
C GLY A 254 -9.27 -5.29 10.74
N TYR A 255 -8.49 -6.30 11.15
CA TYR A 255 -8.07 -6.53 12.53
C TYR A 255 -6.56 -6.66 12.72
N THR A 256 -6.07 -6.19 13.87
CA THR A 256 -4.68 -6.38 14.31
C THR A 256 -4.42 -7.84 14.67
N ASP A 257 -5.42 -8.50 15.30
CA ASP A 257 -5.46 -9.93 15.58
C ASP A 257 -6.83 -10.53 15.22
N MET A 258 -6.79 -11.68 14.56
CA MET A 258 -7.93 -12.47 14.09
C MET A 258 -8.59 -13.33 15.19
N GLU A 259 -7.99 -13.52 16.36
CA GLU A 259 -8.64 -14.21 17.49
C GLU A 259 -9.44 -13.25 18.38
N ASN A 260 -8.92 -12.06 18.66
CA ASN A 260 -9.58 -11.06 19.52
C ASN A 260 -10.45 -10.03 18.76
N GLU A 261 -10.39 -9.99 17.42
CA GLU A 261 -11.12 -9.02 16.56
C GLU A 261 -10.86 -7.54 16.94
N THR A 262 -9.64 -7.24 17.42
CA THR A 262 -9.18 -5.87 17.70
C THR A 262 -9.00 -5.11 16.38
N PRO A 263 -9.69 -3.98 16.12
CA PRO A 263 -9.59 -3.26 14.85
C PRO A 263 -8.20 -2.64 14.61
N VAL A 264 -7.75 -2.60 13.35
CA VAL A 264 -6.56 -1.81 12.96
C VAL A 264 -6.87 -0.31 13.01
N THR A 265 -5.89 0.49 13.44
CA THR A 265 -5.89 1.97 13.40
C THR A 265 -4.61 2.53 12.76
N ALA A 266 -4.55 3.83 12.53
CA ALA A 266 -3.33 4.52 12.10
C ALA A 266 -2.19 4.48 13.14
N ASP A 267 -2.54 4.32 14.42
CA ASP A 267 -1.62 4.17 15.56
C ASP A 267 -1.17 2.73 15.81
N THR A 268 -1.72 1.77 15.05
CA THR A 268 -1.32 0.36 15.15
C THR A 268 0.13 0.20 14.69
N ARG A 269 0.95 -0.45 15.51
CA ARG A 269 2.37 -0.70 15.22
C ARG A 269 2.55 -1.97 14.37
N PHE A 270 3.36 -1.86 13.32
CA PHE A 270 3.72 -2.96 12.41
C PHE A 270 5.25 -3.10 12.35
N ARG A 271 5.78 -4.31 12.09
CA ARG A 271 7.18 -4.49 11.69
C ARG A 271 7.37 -3.88 10.30
N ILE A 272 8.19 -2.84 10.17
CA ILE A 272 8.28 -2.05 8.92
C ILE A 272 9.26 -2.63 7.90
N ALA A 273 9.93 -3.73 8.25
CA ALA A 273 10.78 -4.49 7.34
C ALA A 273 11.77 -3.56 6.62
N SER A 274 11.88 -3.69 5.30
CA SER A 274 12.85 -2.92 4.49
C SER A 274 12.61 -1.41 4.42
N LEU A 275 11.54 -0.85 5.01
CA LEU A 275 11.46 0.61 5.21
C LEU A 275 12.56 1.11 6.16
N THR A 276 13.03 0.27 7.10
CA THR A 276 14.22 0.49 7.97
C THR A 276 15.43 1.03 7.20
N LYS A 277 15.64 0.53 5.97
CA LYS A 277 16.77 0.92 5.11
C LYS A 277 16.80 2.41 4.82
N THR A 278 15.65 3.07 4.75
CA THR A 278 15.60 4.52 4.53
C THR A 278 16.21 5.29 5.70
N PHE A 279 15.94 4.89 6.96
CA PHE A 279 16.58 5.48 8.14
C PHE A 279 18.11 5.29 8.13
N ILE A 280 18.61 4.09 7.81
CA ILE A 280 20.05 3.81 7.66
C ILE A 280 20.68 4.62 6.52
N ALA A 281 20.00 4.76 5.39
CA ALA A 281 20.50 5.55 4.27
C ALA A 281 20.55 7.05 4.63
N MET A 282 19.50 7.59 5.26
CA MET A 282 19.48 8.97 5.74
C MET A 282 20.52 9.21 6.84
N ALA A 283 20.76 8.26 7.75
CA ALA A 283 21.84 8.31 8.73
C ALA A 283 23.21 8.39 8.03
N THR A 284 23.45 7.52 7.05
CA THR A 284 24.69 7.54 6.26
C THR A 284 24.87 8.85 5.51
N LEU A 285 23.81 9.37 4.86
CA LEU A 285 23.84 10.67 4.16
C LEU A 285 24.02 11.85 5.12
N LYS A 286 23.52 11.77 6.36
CA LYS A 286 23.85 12.73 7.43
C LYS A 286 25.32 12.70 7.82
N LEU A 287 25.93 11.52 7.91
CA LEU A 287 27.38 11.39 8.14
C LEU A 287 28.21 11.92 6.95
N VAL A 288 27.67 11.90 5.72
CA VAL A 288 28.26 12.55 4.53
C VAL A 288 28.14 14.07 4.62
N GLU A 289 26.98 14.61 4.99
CA GLU A 289 26.76 16.05 5.22
C GLU A 289 27.66 16.59 6.35
N GLU A 290 27.86 15.81 7.41
CA GLU A 290 28.81 16.10 8.50
C GLU A 290 30.29 15.96 8.09
N GLY A 291 30.58 15.43 6.89
CA GLY A 291 31.93 15.20 6.39
C GLY A 291 32.71 14.11 7.14
N LYS A 292 32.03 13.24 7.89
CA LYS A 292 32.62 12.09 8.61
C LYS A 292 32.95 10.94 7.65
N ILE A 293 32.10 10.71 6.65
CA ILE A 293 32.24 9.69 5.60
C ILE A 293 32.06 10.29 4.20
N SER A 294 32.63 9.66 3.18
CA SER A 294 32.36 9.97 1.77
C SER A 294 31.58 8.84 1.10
N LEU A 295 30.66 9.17 0.19
CA LEU A 295 30.01 8.19 -0.69
C LEU A 295 31.02 7.40 -1.55
N ASP A 296 32.18 7.99 -1.85
CA ASP A 296 33.27 7.39 -2.61
C ASP A 296 34.29 6.65 -1.72
N ASP A 297 34.10 6.61 -0.41
CA ASP A 297 34.91 5.76 0.46
C ASP A 297 34.68 4.29 0.14
N THR A 298 35.75 3.49 0.20
CA THR A 298 35.68 2.03 0.02
C THR A 298 35.24 1.33 1.30
N VAL A 299 34.56 0.19 1.18
CA VAL A 299 34.20 -0.65 2.34
C VAL A 299 35.43 -1.05 3.14
N GLU A 300 36.55 -1.36 2.47
CA GLU A 300 37.84 -1.71 3.08
C GLU A 300 38.45 -0.56 3.92
N LYS A 301 38.03 0.69 3.72
CA LYS A 301 38.48 1.83 4.56
C LYS A 301 37.93 1.72 5.98
N TRP A 302 36.67 1.30 6.10
CA TRP A 302 35.91 1.27 7.35
C TRP A 302 35.90 -0.13 7.97
N LEU A 303 35.64 -1.16 7.16
CA LEU A 303 35.53 -2.55 7.62
C LEU A 303 36.62 -3.43 6.97
N PRO A 304 37.91 -3.19 7.31
CA PRO A 304 39.06 -3.77 6.63
C PRO A 304 39.09 -5.30 6.74
N GLY A 305 39.10 -5.98 5.59
CA GLY A 305 39.15 -7.43 5.49
C GLY A 305 37.82 -8.16 5.69
N LEU A 306 36.72 -7.47 6.04
CA LEU A 306 35.39 -8.07 6.21
C LEU A 306 34.83 -8.56 4.87
N ILE A 307 34.92 -7.73 3.83
CA ILE A 307 34.49 -8.06 2.46
C ILE A 307 35.74 -8.30 1.60
N PRO A 308 35.98 -9.52 1.06
CA PRO A 308 37.20 -9.81 0.28
C PRO A 308 37.42 -9.01 -1.01
N GLN A 309 36.44 -8.20 -1.43
CA GLN A 309 36.52 -7.23 -2.54
C GLN A 309 36.20 -5.79 -2.07
N GLY A 310 36.23 -5.51 -0.76
CA GLY A 310 35.81 -4.23 -0.17
C GLY A 310 36.62 -3.01 -0.63
N ALA A 311 37.80 -3.22 -1.22
CA ALA A 311 38.62 -2.15 -1.80
C ALA A 311 38.13 -1.67 -3.19
N ASP A 312 37.32 -2.47 -3.88
CA ASP A 312 36.74 -2.15 -5.19
C ASP A 312 35.25 -1.72 -5.07
N MET A 313 34.74 -1.58 -3.84
CA MET A 313 33.32 -1.38 -3.53
C MET A 313 33.15 -0.12 -2.67
N THR A 314 32.35 0.84 -3.12
CA THR A 314 32.13 2.12 -2.40
C THR A 314 30.82 2.16 -1.60
N VAL A 315 30.75 3.04 -0.59
CA VAL A 315 29.55 3.32 0.21
C VAL A 315 28.33 3.61 -0.68
N ARG A 316 28.52 4.41 -1.73
CA ARG A 316 27.54 4.68 -2.80
C ARG A 316 26.96 3.40 -3.42
N GLN A 317 27.83 2.47 -3.80
CA GLN A 317 27.45 1.23 -4.48
C GLN A 317 26.73 0.25 -3.54
N VAL A 318 27.10 0.25 -2.26
CA VAL A 318 26.37 -0.46 -1.20
C VAL A 318 24.96 0.13 -1.06
N MET A 319 24.86 1.44 -0.89
CA MET A 319 23.60 2.15 -0.67
C MET A 319 22.58 1.98 -1.81
N ASN A 320 23.02 2.09 -3.07
CA ASN A 320 22.16 2.01 -4.25
C ASN A 320 22.01 0.61 -4.88
N HIS A 321 22.40 -0.44 -4.14
CA HIS A 321 22.31 -1.84 -4.55
C HIS A 321 23.11 -2.24 -5.80
N SER A 322 24.18 -1.50 -6.13
CA SER A 322 25.13 -1.86 -7.19
C SER A 322 26.44 -2.52 -6.70
N SER A 323 26.56 -2.82 -5.41
CA SER A 323 27.69 -3.55 -4.81
C SER A 323 27.93 -4.96 -5.39
N GLY A 324 26.87 -5.61 -5.85
CA GLY A 324 26.88 -7.02 -6.26
C GLY A 324 26.87 -8.03 -5.11
N LEU A 325 26.81 -7.59 -3.85
CA LEU A 325 26.76 -8.50 -2.69
C LEU A 325 25.56 -9.45 -2.74
N PHE A 326 25.79 -10.74 -2.44
CA PHE A 326 24.73 -11.74 -2.36
C PHE A 326 23.78 -11.41 -1.21
N ASN A 327 22.47 -11.51 -1.47
CA ASN A 327 21.45 -11.26 -0.46
C ASN A 327 21.31 -12.47 0.48
N PHE A 328 21.72 -12.35 1.75
CA PHE A 328 21.58 -13.46 2.72
C PHE A 328 20.12 -13.94 2.84
N TYR A 329 19.16 -13.02 2.67
CA TYR A 329 17.72 -13.28 2.67
C TYR A 329 17.21 -13.89 1.34
N HIS A 330 18.05 -14.63 0.60
CA HIS A 330 17.62 -15.31 -0.61
C HIS A 330 16.63 -16.44 -0.29
N THR A 331 15.49 -16.47 -0.97
CA THR A 331 14.44 -17.48 -0.77
C THR A 331 14.21 -18.33 -2.03
N PRO A 332 14.16 -19.68 -1.94
CA PRO A 332 14.52 -20.50 -0.78
C PRO A 332 16.05 -20.56 -0.56
N SER A 333 16.47 -20.77 0.68
CA SER A 333 17.85 -21.08 1.05
C SER A 333 17.91 -21.87 2.37
N PRO A 334 19.04 -22.51 2.72
CA PRO A 334 19.21 -23.15 4.01
C PRO A 334 19.08 -22.18 5.18
N TRP A 335 19.61 -20.95 5.04
CA TRP A 335 19.47 -19.89 6.05
C TRP A 335 18.01 -19.47 6.21
N PHE A 336 17.28 -19.26 5.11
CA PHE A 336 15.86 -18.89 5.19
C PHE A 336 15.00 -19.98 5.86
N LEU A 337 15.34 -21.26 5.64
CA LEU A 337 14.69 -22.37 6.34
C LEU A 337 15.07 -22.43 7.83
N ASP A 338 16.32 -22.09 8.20
CA ASP A 338 16.69 -21.90 9.60
C ASP A 338 15.88 -20.75 10.21
N PHE A 339 15.83 -19.57 9.58
CA PHE A 339 15.01 -18.44 10.02
C PHE A 339 13.52 -18.78 10.21
N LEU A 340 12.93 -19.56 9.30
CA LEU A 340 11.54 -20.03 9.44
C LEU A 340 11.34 -21.09 10.54
N LEU A 341 12.39 -21.68 11.10
CA LEU A 341 12.33 -22.74 12.12
C LEU A 341 13.13 -22.45 13.41
N ARG A 342 13.86 -21.34 13.48
CA ARG A 342 14.77 -21.02 14.58
C ARG A 342 13.96 -20.78 15.86
N PRO A 343 14.32 -21.43 16.99
CA PRO A 343 13.61 -21.21 18.25
C PRO A 343 13.81 -19.77 18.76
N TYR A 344 12.78 -19.21 19.37
CA TYR A 344 12.79 -17.86 19.96
C TYR A 344 14.01 -17.62 20.86
N GLY A 345 14.56 -16.39 20.83
CA GLY A 345 15.72 -16.00 21.63
C GLY A 345 17.04 -16.62 21.18
N ASN A 346 17.16 -17.01 19.91
CA ASN A 346 18.44 -17.32 19.26
C ASN A 346 18.66 -16.29 18.17
N THR A 347 19.50 -15.30 18.45
CA THR A 347 19.72 -14.12 17.60
C THR A 347 20.68 -14.41 16.45
N TRP A 348 20.78 -13.49 15.49
CA TRP A 348 21.91 -13.41 14.56
C TRP A 348 22.77 -12.20 14.89
N GLU A 349 24.08 -12.38 14.88
CA GLU A 349 25.02 -11.25 14.89
C GLU A 349 25.18 -10.69 13.48
N GLN A 350 25.57 -9.42 13.35
CA GLN A 350 25.70 -8.76 12.04
C GLN A 350 26.71 -9.48 11.14
N GLU A 351 27.84 -9.93 11.70
CA GLU A 351 28.86 -10.70 11.00
C GLU A 351 28.34 -12.03 10.45
N GLU A 352 27.44 -12.74 11.14
CA GLU A 352 26.86 -13.98 10.62
C GLU A 352 26.07 -13.74 9.32
N LEU A 353 25.37 -12.60 9.24
CA LEU A 353 24.62 -12.20 8.04
C LEU A 353 25.55 -11.79 6.89
N ILE A 354 26.69 -11.17 7.20
CA ILE A 354 27.72 -10.82 6.22
C ILE A 354 28.48 -12.06 5.73
N GLU A 355 28.87 -12.99 6.62
CA GLU A 355 29.59 -14.22 6.28
C GLU A 355 28.83 -15.04 5.23
N ILE A 356 27.51 -15.15 5.34
CA ILE A 356 26.65 -15.83 4.33
C ILE A 356 26.82 -15.21 2.95
N SER A 357 26.89 -13.87 2.84
CA SER A 357 27.15 -13.22 1.55
C SER A 357 28.57 -13.45 1.06
N VAL A 358 29.56 -13.50 1.97
CA VAL A 358 30.96 -13.71 1.62
C VAL A 358 31.21 -15.15 1.14
N GLU A 359 30.55 -16.16 1.73
CA GLU A 359 30.62 -17.56 1.27
C GLU A 359 30.04 -17.76 -0.14
N HIS A 360 28.97 -17.03 -0.50
CA HIS A 360 28.38 -17.08 -1.84
C HIS A 360 29.17 -16.26 -2.88
N GLY A 361 29.82 -15.17 -2.44
CA GLY A 361 30.55 -14.25 -3.30
C GLY A 361 29.66 -13.24 -4.03
N LEU A 362 30.26 -12.41 -4.87
CA LEU A 362 29.54 -11.37 -5.61
C LEU A 362 28.76 -11.93 -6.81
N ASN A 363 27.52 -11.47 -6.99
CA ASN A 363 26.70 -11.70 -8.19
C ASN A 363 27.33 -11.09 -9.45
N PHE A 364 27.98 -9.93 -9.30
CA PHE A 364 28.70 -9.19 -10.33
C PHE A 364 29.74 -8.24 -9.67
N PRO A 365 30.76 -7.76 -10.39
CA PRO A 365 31.72 -6.79 -9.83
C PRO A 365 31.03 -5.46 -9.47
N SER A 366 31.45 -4.83 -8.38
CA SER A 366 30.82 -3.61 -7.86
C SER A 366 30.67 -2.51 -8.93
N GLY A 367 29.50 -1.88 -8.98
CA GLY A 367 29.11 -0.86 -9.96
C GLY A 367 28.72 -1.40 -11.35
N MET A 368 28.86 -2.70 -11.65
CA MET A 368 28.60 -3.27 -12.98
C MET A 368 27.17 -3.80 -13.20
N GLY A 369 26.26 -3.57 -12.25
CA GLY A 369 24.88 -4.03 -12.29
C GLY A 369 24.08 -3.60 -11.06
N TRP A 370 22.84 -4.09 -10.94
CA TRP A 370 21.96 -3.83 -9.80
C TRP A 370 21.36 -5.14 -9.26
N HIS A 371 21.36 -5.32 -7.95
CA HIS A 371 20.69 -6.43 -7.27
C HIS A 371 20.36 -6.05 -5.83
N TYR A 372 19.06 -5.95 -5.53
CA TYR A 372 18.56 -5.73 -4.19
C TYR A 372 19.11 -6.77 -3.20
N SER A 373 19.78 -6.27 -2.15
CA SER A 373 20.49 -7.10 -1.19
C SER A 373 20.40 -6.51 0.21
N ASN A 374 19.88 -7.31 1.16
CA ASN A 374 19.77 -6.89 2.57
C ASN A 374 21.16 -6.74 3.21
N THR A 375 22.12 -7.55 2.78
CA THR A 375 23.54 -7.50 3.17
C THR A 375 24.13 -6.09 3.07
N ASN A 376 23.73 -5.31 2.07
CA ASN A 376 24.19 -3.93 1.92
C ASN A 376 23.82 -3.04 3.11
N TYR A 377 22.64 -3.25 3.68
CA TYR A 377 22.13 -2.40 4.75
C TYR A 377 22.58 -2.86 6.13
N VAL A 378 22.84 -4.17 6.31
CA VAL A 378 23.64 -4.67 7.44
C VAL A 378 25.03 -4.03 7.42
N LEU A 379 25.69 -4.04 6.25
CA LEU A 379 27.01 -3.45 6.07
C LEU A 379 27.02 -1.92 6.27
N LEU A 380 25.94 -1.20 5.93
CA LEU A 380 25.82 0.23 6.25
C LEU A 380 25.62 0.49 7.76
N GLY A 381 24.92 -0.39 8.48
CA GLY A 381 24.87 -0.34 9.95
C GLY A 381 26.27 -0.43 10.56
N MET A 382 27.04 -1.47 10.20
CA MET A 382 28.44 -1.63 10.62
C MET A 382 29.33 -0.44 10.25
N ILE A 383 29.09 0.21 9.11
CA ILE A 383 29.83 1.42 8.68
C ILE A 383 29.44 2.63 9.54
N ILE A 384 28.16 2.80 9.90
CA ILE A 384 27.72 3.85 10.84
C ILE A 384 28.44 3.67 12.18
N GLU A 385 28.44 2.46 12.74
CA GLU A 385 29.08 2.12 14.02
C GLU A 385 30.59 2.46 14.05
N GLU A 386 31.36 2.07 13.03
CA GLU A 386 32.81 2.39 12.97
C GLU A 386 33.07 3.91 12.75
N VAL A 387 32.18 4.62 12.06
CA VAL A 387 32.32 6.06 11.79
C VAL A 387 32.03 6.91 13.03
N THR A 388 31.13 6.46 13.92
CA THR A 388 30.65 7.25 15.08
C THR A 388 31.28 6.77 16.39
N GLY A 389 31.39 5.45 16.57
CA GLY A 389 31.69 4.80 17.84
C GLY A 389 30.44 4.50 18.70
N ASP A 390 29.25 4.80 18.19
CA ASP A 390 27.93 4.59 18.82
C ASP A 390 27.09 3.62 17.95
N THR A 391 26.00 3.04 18.47
CA THR A 391 25.24 2.03 17.73
C THR A 391 24.44 2.63 16.55
N TRP A 392 24.10 1.83 15.53
CA TRP A 392 23.22 2.31 14.45
C TRP A 392 21.81 2.61 14.96
N GLU A 393 21.37 1.89 16.00
CA GLU A 393 20.11 2.12 16.70
C GLU A 393 20.09 3.49 17.39
N ASP A 394 21.16 3.84 18.10
CA ASP A 394 21.30 5.14 18.77
C ASP A 394 21.44 6.30 17.75
N GLU A 395 22.25 6.13 16.70
CA GLU A 395 22.39 7.14 15.65
C GLU A 395 21.07 7.38 14.87
N ILE A 396 20.21 6.37 14.68
CA ILE A 396 18.85 6.61 14.16
C ILE A 396 17.98 7.34 15.20
N ARG A 397 18.05 6.94 16.48
CA ARG A 397 17.18 7.50 17.53
C ARG A 397 17.45 9.00 17.74
N GLU A 398 18.71 9.36 17.91
CA GLU A 398 19.17 10.73 18.18
C GLU A 398 19.05 11.65 16.95
N ARG A 399 19.16 11.12 15.72
CA ARG A 399 19.06 11.92 14.49
C ARG A 399 17.64 12.10 13.97
N PHE A 400 16.79 11.09 14.11
CA PHE A 400 15.50 11.03 13.42
C PHE A 400 14.31 10.81 14.33
N ILE A 401 14.36 9.81 15.21
CA ILE A 401 13.17 9.45 16.01
C ILE A 401 12.84 10.58 17.01
N MET A 402 13.82 11.04 17.79
CA MET A 402 13.62 12.10 18.78
C MET A 402 13.46 13.50 18.16
N PRO A 403 14.29 13.98 17.21
CA PRO A 403 14.19 15.35 16.70
C PRO A 403 12.93 15.65 15.87
N TYR A 404 12.34 14.63 15.23
CA TYR A 404 11.13 14.77 14.42
C TYR A 404 9.88 14.17 15.09
N GLY A 405 9.97 13.73 16.35
CA GLY A 405 8.82 13.30 17.15
C GLY A 405 8.14 12.00 16.70
N LEU A 406 8.89 11.09 16.06
CA LEU A 406 8.37 9.82 15.50
C LEU A 406 8.15 8.77 16.61
N ASN A 407 7.39 9.12 17.64
CA ASN A 407 7.42 8.48 18.98
C ASN A 407 7.09 6.99 18.97
N ASP A 408 6.12 6.56 18.16
CA ASP A 408 5.74 5.16 18.01
C ASP A 408 6.66 4.35 17.05
N THR A 409 7.77 4.93 16.60
CA THR A 409 8.85 4.25 15.85
C THR A 409 9.85 3.65 16.82
N ILE A 410 9.98 2.34 16.79
CA ILE A 410 10.72 1.55 17.78
C ILE A 410 11.78 0.72 17.06
N ILE A 411 12.95 0.58 17.70
CA ILE A 411 14.00 -0.35 17.28
C ILE A 411 14.11 -1.43 18.38
N PRO A 412 13.65 -2.67 18.14
CA PRO A 412 13.72 -3.75 19.13
C PRO A 412 15.16 -4.10 19.49
N GLU A 413 15.43 -4.38 20.77
CA GLU A 413 16.71 -4.94 21.19
C GLU A 413 16.91 -6.36 20.61
N THR A 414 18.17 -6.75 20.41
CA THR A 414 18.55 -8.05 19.84
C THR A 414 18.06 -9.21 20.72
N GLY A 415 17.00 -9.89 20.25
CA GLY A 415 16.30 -10.97 20.95
C GLY A 415 14.86 -10.64 21.41
N GLU A 416 14.39 -9.40 21.23
CA GLU A 416 13.00 -8.99 21.53
C GLU A 416 12.00 -9.48 20.47
N VAL A 417 11.66 -10.78 20.55
CA VAL A 417 10.68 -11.42 19.66
C VAL A 417 9.26 -10.87 19.83
N TYR A 418 8.88 -10.49 21.05
CA TYR A 418 7.51 -10.10 21.38
C TYR A 418 7.26 -8.63 21.03
N LEU A 419 6.13 -8.39 20.35
CA LEU A 419 5.63 -7.05 20.07
C LEU A 419 4.92 -6.42 21.29
N GLU A 420 4.38 -7.24 22.19
CA GLU A 420 3.62 -6.79 23.36
C GLU A 420 4.53 -6.63 24.59
N GLY A 421 5.00 -5.41 24.85
CA GLY A 421 5.87 -5.11 26.00
C GLY A 421 6.14 -3.62 26.26
N GLU A 422 6.72 -3.32 27.43
CA GLU A 422 7.29 -2.01 27.74
C GLU A 422 8.66 -1.87 27.03
N TYR A 423 8.65 -1.46 25.76
CA TYR A 423 9.88 -1.05 25.06
C TYR A 423 10.61 0.05 25.83
N ALA A 424 11.94 -0.01 25.82
CA ALA A 424 12.81 0.63 26.80
C ALA A 424 12.47 2.10 27.10
N GLN A 425 11.94 2.34 28.31
CA GLN A 425 11.68 3.68 28.84
C GLN A 425 13.01 4.42 29.05
N VAL A 426 13.27 5.46 28.26
CA VAL A 426 14.31 6.45 28.59
C VAL A 426 13.75 7.37 29.68
N GLU A 427 14.35 7.36 30.87
CA GLU A 427 14.02 8.32 31.95
C GLU A 427 14.58 9.73 31.64
N ASP A 428 14.17 10.34 30.54
CA ASP A 428 14.39 11.77 30.28
C ASP A 428 13.26 12.59 30.94
N PRO A 429 13.57 13.49 31.91
CA PRO A 429 12.56 14.27 32.62
C PRO A 429 11.95 15.43 31.81
N ASP A 430 12.53 15.80 30.66
CA ASP A 430 12.03 16.84 29.75
C ASP A 430 11.23 16.26 28.56
N VAL A 431 11.24 14.92 28.36
CA VAL A 431 10.42 14.20 27.37
C VAL A 431 9.16 13.60 28.05
N PRO A 432 7.95 13.69 27.45
CA PRO A 432 6.78 13.00 27.97
C PRO A 432 6.97 11.46 27.98
N PRO A 433 6.63 10.75 29.07
CA PRO A 433 6.86 9.30 29.15
C PRO A 433 6.04 8.55 28.09
N TYR A 434 6.70 7.67 27.34
CA TYR A 434 6.09 6.83 26.32
C TYR A 434 5.01 5.94 26.93
N ASN A 435 3.74 6.14 26.57
CA ASN A 435 2.62 5.36 27.10
C ASN A 435 2.50 3.99 26.42
N THR A 436 3.45 3.10 26.69
CA THR A 436 3.51 1.75 26.07
C THR A 436 2.44 0.79 26.58
N SER A 437 1.74 1.09 27.69
CA SER A 437 0.73 0.19 28.27
C SER A 437 -0.56 0.05 27.47
N ASP A 438 -0.84 1.00 26.56
CA ASP A 438 -2.02 0.98 25.67
C ASP A 438 -1.64 0.74 24.20
N ALA A 439 -0.37 0.39 23.92
CA ALA A 439 0.16 0.27 22.55
C ALA A 439 -0.38 -0.99 21.84
N VAL A 440 -1.09 -0.81 20.74
CA VAL A 440 -1.64 -1.90 19.92
C VAL A 440 -0.68 -2.28 18.80
N TYR A 441 -0.38 -3.58 18.68
CA TYR A 441 0.50 -4.14 17.66
C TYR A 441 -0.29 -5.04 16.71
N ALA A 442 0.04 -4.98 15.42
CA ALA A 442 -0.49 -5.89 14.44
C ALA A 442 0.19 -7.26 14.54
N HIS A 443 -0.60 -8.30 14.78
CA HIS A 443 -0.15 -9.68 14.64
C HIS A 443 0.00 -9.98 13.14
N GLY A 444 1.17 -10.44 12.72
CA GLY A 444 1.48 -10.66 11.31
C GLY A 444 1.18 -12.08 10.87
N TYR A 445 0.54 -12.27 9.71
CA TYR A 445 0.13 -13.59 9.22
C TYR A 445 0.78 -14.01 7.89
N VAL A 446 1.33 -15.22 7.83
CA VAL A 446 1.84 -15.86 6.59
C VAL A 446 0.86 -16.91 6.08
N ASP A 447 0.77 -17.06 4.75
CA ASP A 447 -0.03 -18.10 4.10
C ASP A 447 0.87 -19.32 3.78
N LEU A 448 0.63 -20.47 4.42
CA LEU A 448 1.37 -21.71 4.14
C LEU A 448 0.58 -22.67 3.25
N ASN A 449 0.66 -22.43 1.94
CA ASN A 449 0.19 -23.36 0.92
C ASN A 449 1.24 -24.46 0.60
N GLY A 450 1.19 -25.56 1.36
CA GLY A 450 1.94 -26.79 1.10
C GLY A 450 3.36 -26.87 1.71
N LEU A 451 4.09 -27.93 1.37
CA LEU A 451 5.41 -28.27 1.96
C LEU A 451 6.60 -27.47 1.37
N THR A 452 6.35 -26.50 0.50
CA THR A 452 7.38 -25.82 -0.30
C THR A 452 7.85 -24.48 0.27
N GLY A 453 7.20 -23.94 1.30
CA GLY A 453 7.75 -22.85 2.12
C GLY A 453 8.03 -21.53 1.38
N GLY A 454 7.23 -21.19 0.37
CA GLY A 454 7.24 -19.83 -0.18
C GLY A 454 6.66 -18.85 0.85
N MET A 455 7.32 -17.71 1.06
CA MET A 455 6.74 -16.57 1.80
C MET A 455 5.48 -16.02 1.12
N TYR A 456 5.38 -16.29 -0.18
CA TYR A 456 4.39 -15.82 -1.12
C TYR A 456 3.40 -16.97 -1.45
N GLY A 457 2.42 -17.20 -0.57
CA GLY A 457 1.38 -18.23 -0.74
C GLY A 457 0.20 -17.78 -1.62
N ASP A 458 -0.26 -18.65 -2.51
CA ASP A 458 -1.48 -18.44 -3.32
C ASP A 458 -2.71 -18.17 -2.42
N PRO A 459 -3.68 -17.33 -2.84
CA PRO A 459 -4.87 -17.04 -2.04
C PRO A 459 -5.66 -18.30 -1.63
N GLY A 460 -5.83 -18.49 -0.32
CA GLY A 460 -6.70 -19.53 0.26
C GLY A 460 -5.99 -20.67 0.99
N GLY A 461 -4.70 -20.53 1.32
CA GLY A 461 -4.05 -21.41 2.28
C GLY A 461 -4.41 -21.07 3.73
N VAL A 462 -3.72 -21.71 4.68
CA VAL A 462 -3.94 -21.47 6.11
C VAL A 462 -3.04 -20.32 6.56
N LEU A 463 -3.65 -19.25 7.05
CA LEU A 463 -2.94 -18.16 7.73
C LEU A 463 -2.39 -18.62 9.07
N ILE A 464 -1.11 -18.34 9.31
CA ILE A 464 -0.38 -18.68 10.53
C ILE A 464 0.28 -17.42 11.07
N ASN A 465 0.10 -17.17 12.37
CA ASN A 465 0.71 -16.05 13.08
C ASN A 465 2.25 -16.20 13.07
N ALA A 466 2.94 -15.12 12.71
CA ALA A 466 4.38 -14.98 12.53
C ALA A 466 4.92 -13.70 13.20
N SER A 467 4.21 -13.15 14.18
CA SER A 467 4.58 -11.91 14.89
C SER A 467 5.90 -12.05 15.66
N ASP A 468 6.06 -13.19 16.33
CA ASP A 468 7.20 -13.59 17.17
C ASP A 468 8.48 -13.94 16.37
N ARG A 469 8.56 -13.56 15.08
CA ARG A 469 9.72 -13.84 14.24
C ARG A 469 10.90 -12.99 14.69
N GLU A 470 12.01 -13.68 14.97
CA GLU A 470 13.24 -13.10 15.52
C GLU A 470 13.72 -11.88 14.72
N PRO A 471 13.70 -10.67 15.32
CA PRO A 471 13.98 -9.43 14.60
C PRO A 471 15.42 -9.30 14.08
N SER A 472 16.39 -9.85 14.81
CA SER A 472 17.81 -9.79 14.43
C SER A 472 18.12 -10.45 13.09
N ALA A 473 17.21 -11.29 12.56
CA ALA A 473 17.29 -11.88 11.22
C ALA A 473 17.41 -10.85 10.08
N LEU A 474 17.02 -9.59 10.30
CA LEU A 474 17.25 -8.50 9.34
C LEU A 474 18.18 -7.40 9.86
N SER A 475 18.34 -7.22 11.18
CA SER A 475 19.17 -6.17 11.78
C SER A 475 18.85 -4.78 11.16
N SER A 476 19.85 -3.92 10.97
CA SER A 476 19.76 -2.62 10.27
C SER A 476 19.20 -2.69 8.83
N SER A 477 19.02 -3.86 8.24
CA SER A 477 18.29 -4.00 6.98
C SER A 477 16.77 -4.08 7.14
N GLY A 478 16.21 -4.31 8.35
CA GLY A 478 14.76 -4.48 8.50
C GLY A 478 14.15 -4.71 9.89
N ASN A 479 14.86 -4.45 10.98
CA ASN A 479 14.41 -4.71 12.37
C ASN A 479 13.25 -3.80 12.85
N MET A 480 13.16 -2.56 12.36
CA MET A 480 12.31 -1.53 12.99
C MET A 480 10.81 -1.84 13.00
N ILE A 481 10.13 -1.22 13.96
CA ILE A 481 8.67 -1.15 14.12
C ILE A 481 8.24 0.32 13.98
N SER A 482 7.07 0.59 13.42
CA SER A 482 6.48 1.92 13.39
C SER A 482 4.98 1.86 13.11
N THR A 483 4.32 3.00 13.18
CA THR A 483 2.91 3.20 12.81
C THR A 483 2.79 3.72 11.37
N PRO A 484 1.68 3.44 10.66
CA PRO A 484 1.32 4.16 9.43
C PRO A 484 1.52 5.67 9.52
N GLU A 485 1.18 6.28 10.66
CA GLU A 485 1.29 7.72 10.87
C GLU A 485 2.73 8.24 10.90
N ASN A 486 3.62 7.57 11.65
CA ASN A 486 5.04 7.93 11.68
C ASN A 486 5.73 7.63 10.34
N LEU A 487 5.33 6.58 9.64
CA LEU A 487 5.83 6.29 8.29
C LEU A 487 5.38 7.35 7.28
N PHE A 488 4.15 7.87 7.41
CA PHE A 488 3.68 9.00 6.63
C PHE A 488 4.53 10.26 6.93
N GLN A 489 4.76 10.59 8.20
CA GLN A 489 5.61 11.72 8.59
C GLN A 489 7.06 11.55 8.10
N TRP A 490 7.62 10.34 8.20
CA TRP A 490 8.95 10.03 7.71
C TRP A 490 9.08 10.14 6.18
N MET A 491 8.11 9.61 5.43
CA MET A 491 8.08 9.74 3.96
C MET A 491 7.90 11.19 3.52
N LYS A 492 7.17 11.99 4.29
CA LYS A 492 7.04 13.44 4.10
C LYS A 492 8.37 14.16 4.32
N LEU A 493 9.10 13.87 5.41
CA LEU A 493 10.42 14.46 5.66
C LEU A 493 11.43 14.12 4.55
N ILE A 494 11.37 12.90 4.02
CA ILE A 494 12.13 12.45 2.85
C ILE A 494 11.72 13.22 1.58
N GLY A 495 10.42 13.28 1.26
CA GLY A 495 9.92 13.89 0.03
C GLY A 495 9.91 15.41 0.02
N GLU A 496 9.89 16.07 1.18
CA GLU A 496 9.99 17.53 1.29
C GLU A 496 11.44 18.04 1.39
N GLY A 497 12.44 17.15 1.47
CA GLY A 497 13.86 17.49 1.66
C GLY A 497 14.25 17.87 3.09
N SER A 498 13.26 18.04 3.97
CA SER A 498 13.31 18.57 5.34
C SER A 498 14.26 17.84 6.32
N LEU A 499 14.85 16.72 5.92
CA LEU A 499 15.91 16.06 6.67
C LEU A 499 17.25 16.79 6.59
N PHE A 500 17.55 17.48 5.48
CA PHE A 500 18.88 18.07 5.20
C PHE A 500 18.87 19.60 5.29
N GLY A 501 20.05 20.23 5.17
CA GLY A 501 20.16 21.68 5.03
C GLY A 501 19.61 22.21 3.69
N GLU A 502 19.43 23.53 3.60
CA GLU A 502 18.88 24.21 2.39
C GLU A 502 19.72 23.99 1.10
N ASP A 503 20.96 23.48 1.22
CA ASP A 503 21.90 23.22 0.12
C ASP A 503 22.14 21.71 -0.14
N SER A 504 21.42 20.79 0.52
CA SER A 504 21.85 19.37 0.64
C SER A 504 20.75 18.28 0.53
N ASP A 505 19.65 18.53 -0.20
CA ASP A 505 18.62 17.50 -0.44
C ASP A 505 19.08 16.37 -1.39
N PHE A 506 19.63 15.30 -0.82
CA PHE A 506 20.05 14.09 -1.55
C PHE A 506 18.91 13.29 -2.19
N VAL A 507 17.64 13.58 -1.87
CA VAL A 507 16.49 12.78 -2.31
C VAL A 507 15.82 13.44 -3.51
N ASN A 508 15.55 14.74 -3.48
CA ASN A 508 14.89 15.42 -4.60
C ASN A 508 15.90 15.96 -5.63
N ASP A 509 16.94 16.67 -5.18
CA ASP A 509 17.91 17.31 -6.07
C ASP A 509 18.92 16.32 -6.68
N ASN A 510 19.46 16.69 -7.85
CA ASN A 510 20.60 16.01 -8.47
C ASN A 510 21.93 16.43 -7.81
N VAL A 511 22.00 16.42 -6.47
CA VAL A 511 23.25 16.68 -5.71
C VAL A 511 24.34 15.69 -6.14
N ASP A 512 23.93 14.45 -6.44
CA ASP A 512 24.80 13.41 -6.96
C ASP A 512 24.00 12.43 -7.85
N GLU A 513 24.16 12.53 -9.18
CA GLU A 513 23.45 11.69 -10.14
C GLU A 513 23.89 10.21 -10.07
N GLU A 514 25.07 9.89 -9.53
CA GLU A 514 25.55 8.52 -9.35
C GLU A 514 25.03 7.86 -8.05
N LEU A 515 24.33 8.62 -7.19
CA LEU A 515 23.65 8.06 -6.02
C LEU A 515 22.45 7.18 -6.42
N TYR A 516 21.78 7.45 -7.55
CA TYR A 516 20.63 6.68 -8.03
C TYR A 516 21.02 5.75 -9.20
N PHE A 517 20.99 4.44 -8.97
CA PHE A 517 21.28 3.46 -10.03
C PHE A 517 20.05 3.24 -10.94
N PRO A 518 20.16 3.38 -12.27
CA PRO A 518 19.07 3.14 -13.20
C PRO A 518 18.77 1.64 -13.36
N MET A 519 17.62 1.20 -12.86
CA MET A 519 17.18 -0.20 -12.96
C MET A 519 16.56 -0.50 -14.34
N ASN A 520 15.79 0.44 -14.85
CA ASN A 520 15.13 0.39 -16.16
C ASN A 520 14.95 1.84 -16.69
N PRO A 521 14.38 2.07 -17.89
CA PRO A 521 14.26 3.42 -18.46
C PRO A 521 13.40 4.44 -17.69
N VAL A 522 12.57 4.00 -16.73
CA VAL A 522 11.63 4.85 -15.96
C VAL A 522 11.78 4.70 -14.43
N VAL A 523 12.58 3.74 -13.94
CA VAL A 523 12.84 3.57 -12.49
C VAL A 523 14.35 3.54 -12.19
N SER A 524 14.76 4.39 -11.24
CA SER A 524 16.07 4.31 -10.57
C SER A 524 15.90 4.04 -9.07
N CYS A 525 16.86 3.35 -8.45
CA CYS A 525 16.91 3.11 -7.01
C CYS A 525 18.18 3.76 -6.42
N GLY A 526 18.02 4.58 -5.38
CA GLY A 526 19.10 5.24 -4.67
C GLY A 526 19.17 4.78 -3.21
N PRO A 527 18.95 5.65 -2.21
CA PRO A 527 19.02 5.35 -0.77
C PRO A 527 17.86 4.46 -0.26
N ASN A 528 17.66 3.29 -0.89
CA ASN A 528 16.44 2.46 -0.80
C ASN A 528 15.13 3.21 -1.16
N VAL A 529 15.23 4.41 -1.74
CA VAL A 529 14.12 5.14 -2.34
C VAL A 529 14.15 4.88 -3.84
N TYR A 530 13.03 4.45 -4.40
CA TYR A 530 12.84 4.25 -5.84
C TYR A 530 12.22 5.52 -6.44
N LYS A 531 12.89 6.14 -7.40
CA LYS A 531 12.35 7.24 -8.23
C LYS A 531 11.66 6.62 -9.44
N ASN A 532 10.34 6.80 -9.57
CA ASN A 532 9.59 6.49 -10.78
C ASN A 532 9.37 7.79 -11.59
N TYR A 533 10.04 7.91 -12.73
CA TYR A 533 9.97 9.08 -13.61
C TYR A 533 8.73 9.11 -14.52
N ALA A 534 7.95 8.02 -14.60
CA ALA A 534 6.72 8.01 -15.38
C ALA A 534 5.55 8.71 -14.65
N SER A 535 5.44 8.48 -13.33
CA SER A 535 4.41 9.02 -12.44
C SER A 535 4.94 10.05 -11.44
N ASN A 536 6.15 10.57 -11.67
CA ASN A 536 6.89 11.50 -10.81
C ASN A 536 6.79 11.18 -9.28
N MET A 537 7.02 9.93 -8.91
CA MET A 537 6.87 9.46 -7.52
C MET A 537 8.19 8.99 -6.89
N LEU A 538 8.32 9.25 -5.59
CA LEU A 538 9.20 8.50 -4.70
C LEU A 538 8.42 7.31 -4.11
N ILE A 539 9.00 6.12 -4.16
CA ILE A 539 8.35 4.87 -3.71
C ILE A 539 9.32 4.08 -2.80
N VAL A 540 8.80 3.54 -1.70
CA VAL A 540 9.51 2.63 -0.80
C VAL A 540 8.58 1.48 -0.42
N SER A 541 9.08 0.24 -0.39
CA SER A 541 8.31 -0.95 0.03
C SER A 541 9.10 -1.80 1.02
N GLY A 542 8.41 -2.43 1.97
CA GLY A 542 8.96 -3.36 2.95
C GLY A 542 8.10 -4.61 3.05
N ASN A 543 8.75 -5.78 3.12
CA ASN A 543 8.08 -7.06 3.27
C ASN A 543 8.86 -7.94 4.27
N PHE A 544 8.15 -8.58 5.20
CA PHE A 544 8.63 -9.50 6.23
C PHE A 544 7.58 -10.61 6.41
N PRO A 545 7.89 -11.78 7.00
CA PRO A 545 6.87 -12.78 7.31
C PRO A 545 5.78 -12.20 8.22
N GLY A 546 4.57 -12.10 7.69
CA GLY A 546 3.43 -11.50 8.35
C GLY A 546 3.20 -10.01 8.08
N TYR A 547 4.02 -9.32 7.27
CA TYR A 547 3.90 -7.88 7.06
C TYR A 547 4.26 -7.46 5.64
N ASP A 548 3.43 -6.63 5.02
CA ASP A 548 3.72 -5.91 3.77
C ASP A 548 3.31 -4.45 3.94
N VAL A 549 4.27 -3.56 3.70
CA VAL A 549 4.21 -2.14 4.06
C VAL A 549 4.79 -1.28 2.93
N GLY A 550 4.30 -0.06 2.76
CA GLY A 550 4.72 0.83 1.69
C GLY A 550 4.65 2.31 2.09
N MET A 551 5.46 3.12 1.44
CA MET A 551 5.43 4.58 1.52
C MET A 551 5.57 5.16 0.12
N VAL A 552 4.81 6.21 -0.19
CA VAL A 552 4.94 6.96 -1.46
C VAL A 552 4.89 8.46 -1.22
N TYR A 553 5.45 9.22 -2.16
CA TYR A 553 5.35 10.67 -2.22
C TYR A 553 5.15 11.10 -3.68
N SER A 554 4.01 11.73 -3.99
CA SER A 554 3.80 12.42 -5.28
C SER A 554 4.63 13.70 -5.28
N LEU A 555 5.57 13.84 -6.22
CA LEU A 555 6.39 15.06 -6.33
C LEU A 555 5.62 16.21 -6.99
N ASP A 556 4.59 15.90 -7.79
CA ASP A 556 3.74 16.90 -8.44
C ASP A 556 2.72 17.51 -7.47
N ASP A 557 2.05 16.69 -6.65
CA ASP A 557 1.04 17.15 -5.68
C ASP A 557 1.62 17.44 -4.28
N ARG A 558 2.86 17.00 -4.01
CA ARG A 558 3.50 16.99 -2.68
C ARG A 558 2.75 16.15 -1.62
N ILE A 559 2.02 15.13 -2.04
CA ILE A 559 1.24 14.23 -1.16
C ILE A 559 2.11 13.06 -0.67
N PRO A 560 2.39 12.94 0.63
CA PRO A 560 2.92 11.73 1.25
C PRO A 560 1.78 10.74 1.56
N MET A 561 2.10 9.45 1.52
CA MET A 561 1.24 8.38 2.01
C MET A 561 2.09 7.24 2.59
N ALA A 562 1.60 6.59 3.64
CA ALA A 562 2.08 5.30 4.09
C ALA A 562 0.93 4.29 4.24
N VAL A 563 1.21 3.02 3.96
CA VAL A 563 0.24 1.92 4.05
C VAL A 563 0.90 0.73 4.73
N CYS A 564 0.23 0.12 5.72
CA CYS A 564 0.70 -1.07 6.40
C CYS A 564 -0.37 -2.16 6.41
N SER A 565 0.04 -3.40 6.12
CA SER A 565 -0.80 -4.58 6.24
C SER A 565 -0.11 -5.68 7.03
N ASN A 566 -0.89 -6.48 7.76
CA ASN A 566 -0.40 -7.59 8.59
C ASN A 566 -0.47 -8.95 7.88
N ARG A 567 -0.14 -8.97 6.58
CA ARG A 567 0.01 -10.19 5.79
C ARG A 567 1.16 -10.08 4.80
N THR A 568 1.92 -11.16 4.62
CA THR A 568 2.80 -11.29 3.44
C THR A 568 1.95 -11.59 2.20
N LEU A 569 1.98 -10.69 1.23
CA LEU A 569 1.24 -10.80 -0.04
C LEU A 569 2.12 -11.42 -1.13
N SER A 570 1.52 -12.20 -2.04
CA SER A 570 2.24 -13.19 -2.86
C SER A 570 2.43 -12.84 -4.33
N SER A 571 1.46 -12.16 -4.95
CA SER A 571 1.46 -11.81 -6.38
C SER A 571 1.53 -10.30 -6.64
N GLY A 572 1.39 -9.49 -5.60
CA GLY A 572 1.62 -8.05 -5.57
C GLY A 572 1.94 -7.65 -4.12
N GLN A 573 2.75 -6.61 -3.92
CA GLN A 573 2.97 -6.02 -2.59
C GLN A 573 1.76 -5.15 -2.22
N ILE A 574 1.72 -4.57 -1.00
CA ILE A 574 0.63 -3.67 -0.59
C ILE A 574 0.48 -2.46 -1.54
N LYS A 575 1.56 -2.10 -2.24
CA LYS A 575 1.54 -1.09 -3.31
C LYS A 575 0.61 -1.45 -4.47
N ASP A 576 0.56 -2.72 -4.84
CA ASP A 576 -0.13 -3.24 -6.04
C ASP A 576 -1.62 -3.55 -5.79
N ILE A 577 -2.09 -3.43 -4.55
CA ILE A 577 -3.49 -3.70 -4.15
C ILE A 577 -4.10 -2.61 -3.25
N VAL A 578 -3.34 -1.58 -2.88
CA VAL A 578 -3.83 -0.41 -2.12
C VAL A 578 -3.14 0.87 -2.54
N THR A 579 -1.81 0.96 -2.47
CA THR A 579 -1.11 2.27 -2.55
C THR A 579 -1.21 2.93 -3.93
N PHE A 580 -1.20 2.15 -5.01
CA PHE A 580 -1.31 2.66 -6.38
C PHE A 580 -2.73 3.16 -6.68
N ASP A 581 -3.77 2.35 -6.44
CA ASP A 581 -5.16 2.77 -6.60
C ASP A 581 -5.49 4.00 -5.71
N ALA A 582 -4.94 4.07 -4.49
CA ALA A 582 -5.14 5.18 -3.58
C ALA A 582 -4.42 6.47 -4.02
N ILE A 583 -3.20 6.40 -4.59
CA ILE A 583 -2.51 7.61 -5.07
C ILE A 583 -3.14 8.14 -6.36
N ASP A 584 -3.67 7.25 -7.21
CA ASP A 584 -4.47 7.63 -8.39
C ASP A 584 -5.77 8.34 -8.01
N ILE A 585 -6.46 7.89 -6.96
CA ILE A 585 -7.63 8.61 -6.41
C ILE A 585 -7.22 10.00 -5.87
N LEU A 586 -6.08 10.09 -5.20
CA LEU A 586 -5.52 11.34 -4.67
C LEU A 586 -4.99 12.29 -5.75
N GLY A 587 -4.68 11.81 -6.96
CA GLY A 587 -4.32 12.62 -8.13
C GLY A 587 -2.90 12.41 -8.67
N GLY A 588 -2.03 11.69 -7.98
CA GLY A 588 -0.63 11.45 -8.36
C GLY A 588 -0.47 10.36 -9.43
N GLY A 589 -1.20 10.51 -10.53
CA GLY A 589 -1.64 9.41 -11.41
C GLY A 589 -0.55 8.57 -12.07
N LEU A 590 -0.71 7.25 -11.95
CA LEU A 590 -0.01 6.22 -12.70
C LEU A 590 -0.62 6.05 -14.10
N SER A 591 -0.13 6.80 -15.08
CA SER A 591 -0.44 6.50 -16.49
C SER A 591 0.21 5.17 -16.90
N ASP A 592 -0.60 4.16 -17.23
CA ASP A 592 -0.28 2.83 -17.79
C ASP A 592 1.23 2.50 -17.95
N ILE A 593 1.76 1.65 -17.06
CA ILE A 593 3.17 1.20 -17.00
C ILE A 593 3.48 0.03 -17.96
#